data_AF-A0A741U2S3-F1
#
_entry.id   AF-A0A741U2S3-F1
#
_cell.length_a   1.000
_cell.length_b   1.000
_cell.length_c   1.000
_cell.angle_alpha   90.00
_cell.angle_beta   90.00
_cell.angle_gamma   90.00
#
_symmetry.space_group_name_H-M   'P 1'
#
loop_
_entity.id
_entity.type
_entity.pdbx_description
1 polymer ?
#
loop_
_entity_poly.entity_id
_entity_poly.type
_entity_poly.pdbx_seq_one_letter_code
_entity_poly.pdbx_strand_id
1 'polypeptide(L)'
;MMTRFIWNSYISWGLNHPARHRAIRQLAVSEKLTKETEQRADDMFPELRDLCHRSVLMVFMSDEYRAFGDGLFLALAETTMDFAARDPARAGEYIALGFEAMWRALTREEQ
;
A
#
# COMPACT_ATOMS: atom_id res chain seq x y z
N MET A 1 -10.50 10.17 -6.29
CA MET A 1 -11.14 9.13 -5.44
C MET A 1 -10.32 8.97 -4.16
N MET A 2 -10.95 8.60 -3.03
CA MET A 2 -10.29 8.44 -1.71
C MET A 2 -9.05 7.54 -1.76
N THR A 3 -9.08 6.48 -2.59
CA THR A 3 -7.96 5.53 -2.80
C THR A 3 -6.70 6.20 -3.32
N ARG A 4 -6.84 7.14 -4.28
CA ARG A 4 -5.71 7.91 -4.82
C ARG A 4 -5.16 8.91 -3.81
N PHE A 5 -6.01 9.47 -2.95
CA PHE A 5 -5.57 10.32 -1.86
C PHE A 5 -4.72 9.53 -0.84
N ILE A 6 -5.17 8.33 -0.46
CA ILE A 6 -4.41 7.45 0.45
C ILE A 6 -3.07 7.06 -0.16
N TRP A 7 -3.05 6.67 -1.43
CA TRP A 7 -1.80 6.38 -2.14
C TRP A 7 -0.84 7.57 -2.10
N ASN A 8 -1.28 8.75 -2.55
CA ASN A 8 -0.43 9.93 -2.58
C ASN A 8 0.09 10.30 -1.18
N SER A 9 -0.75 10.14 -0.16
CA SER A 9 -0.39 10.41 1.24
C SER A 9 0.67 9.42 1.74
N TYR A 10 0.50 8.12 1.43
CA TYR A 10 1.47 7.09 1.78
C TYR A 10 2.82 7.30 1.08
N ILE A 11 2.80 7.60 -0.23
CA ILE A 11 4.04 7.88 -0.98
C ILE A 11 4.75 9.12 -0.44
N SER A 12 4.02 10.21 -0.21
CA SER A 12 4.58 11.44 0.37
C SER A 12 5.18 11.18 1.75
N TRP A 13 4.48 10.44 2.62
CA TRP A 13 5.00 10.05 3.92
C TRP A 13 6.27 9.21 3.80
N GLY A 14 6.30 8.21 2.91
CA GLY A 14 7.44 7.32 2.74
C GLY A 14 8.68 8.03 2.20
N LEU A 15 8.50 8.97 1.26
CA LEU A 15 9.57 9.84 0.75
C LEU A 15 10.18 10.71 1.86
N ASN A 16 9.35 11.21 2.78
CA ASN A 16 9.80 12.04 3.90
C ASN A 16 10.34 11.21 5.09
N HIS A 17 10.06 9.91 5.15
CA HIS A 17 10.45 9.03 6.25
C HIS A 17 11.02 7.67 5.76
N PRO A 18 12.11 7.67 4.97
CA PRO A 18 12.58 6.48 4.27
C PRO A 18 13.01 5.34 5.19
N ALA A 19 13.57 5.65 6.37
CA ALA A 19 13.94 4.63 7.36
C ALA A 19 12.71 3.92 7.97
N ARG A 20 11.63 4.66 8.23
CA ARG A 20 10.38 4.09 8.77
C ARG A 20 9.69 3.25 7.70
N HIS A 21 9.65 3.73 6.47
CA HIS A 21 9.13 2.98 5.35
C HIS A 21 9.86 1.64 5.16
N ARG A 22 11.20 1.63 5.19
CA ARG A 22 11.99 0.39 5.14
C ARG A 22 11.67 -0.56 6.28
N ALA A 23 11.47 -0.04 7.50
CA ALA A 23 11.09 -0.88 8.64
C ALA A 23 9.73 -1.55 8.44
N ILE A 24 8.72 -0.81 7.96
CA ILE A 24 7.38 -1.36 7.64
C ILE A 24 7.51 -2.52 6.65
N ARG A 25 8.30 -2.35 5.59
CA ARG A 25 8.51 -3.41 4.59
C ARG A 25 9.09 -4.68 5.17
N GLN A 26 10.10 -4.56 6.03
CA GLN A 26 10.69 -5.72 6.68
C GLN A 26 9.71 -6.39 7.64
N LEU A 27 8.92 -5.61 8.39
CA LEU A 27 7.91 -6.15 9.29
C LEU A 27 6.84 -6.96 8.55
N ALA A 28 6.35 -6.44 7.43
CA ALA A 28 5.29 -7.07 6.63
C ALA A 28 5.64 -8.48 6.12
N VAL A 29 6.93 -8.76 5.89
CA VAL A 29 7.41 -10.07 5.41
C VAL A 29 8.10 -10.90 6.49
N SER A 30 8.14 -10.42 7.74
CA SER A 30 8.91 -11.06 8.82
C SER A 30 8.15 -12.11 9.62
N GLU A 31 6.86 -12.33 9.34
CA GLU A 31 5.94 -13.18 10.13
C GLU A 31 5.77 -12.72 11.60
N LYS A 32 6.32 -11.56 11.98
CA LYS A 32 6.22 -11.00 13.33
C LYS A 32 4.91 -10.26 13.60
N LEU A 33 4.17 -9.90 12.56
CA LEU A 33 2.85 -9.29 12.69
C LEU A 33 1.85 -10.39 13.03
N THR A 34 1.27 -10.31 14.22
CA THR A 34 0.26 -11.25 14.69
C THR A 34 -1.13 -10.81 14.22
N LYS A 35 -2.07 -11.76 14.09
CA LYS A 35 -3.49 -11.45 13.82
C LYS A 35 -4.08 -10.44 14.81
N GLU A 36 -3.64 -10.48 16.07
CA GLU A 36 -4.03 -9.50 17.10
C GLU A 36 -3.54 -8.08 16.76
N THR A 37 -2.32 -7.96 16.24
CA THR A 37 -1.75 -6.67 15.83
C THR A 37 -2.48 -6.12 14.60
N GLU A 38 -2.79 -6.98 13.63
CA GLU A 38 -3.58 -6.64 12.45
C GLU A 38 -4.99 -6.18 12.83
N GLN A 39 -5.67 -6.92 13.71
CA GLN A 39 -7.00 -6.55 14.18
C GLN A 39 -7.00 -5.20 14.90
N ARG A 40 -6.00 -4.92 15.75
CA ARG A 40 -5.87 -3.60 16.37
C ARG A 40 -5.69 -2.49 15.35
N ALA A 41 -4.93 -2.72 14.29
CA ALA A 41 -4.78 -1.74 13.21
C ALA A 41 -6.11 -1.53 12.48
N ASP A 42 -6.84 -2.61 12.16
CA ASP A 42 -8.16 -2.56 11.51
C ASP A 42 -9.19 -1.81 12.39
N ASP A 43 -9.13 -1.97 13.72
CA ASP A 43 -10.02 -1.29 14.67
C ASP A 43 -9.69 0.20 14.85
N MET A 44 -8.42 0.58 14.68
CA MET A 44 -7.98 1.98 14.74
C MET A 44 -8.36 2.78 13.49
N PHE A 45 -8.55 2.11 12.35
CA PHE A 45 -8.79 2.74 11.06
C PHE A 45 -9.96 2.09 10.31
N PRO A 46 -11.19 2.12 10.88
CA PRO A 46 -12.34 1.41 10.32
C PRO A 46 -12.70 1.91 8.91
N GLU A 47 -12.52 3.19 8.60
CA GLU A 47 -12.79 3.75 7.27
C GLU A 47 -11.84 3.20 6.21
N LEU A 48 -10.57 2.97 6.58
CA LEU A 48 -9.57 2.39 5.70
C LEU A 48 -9.87 0.91 5.46
N ARG A 49 -10.20 0.17 6.53
CA ARG A 49 -10.64 -1.22 6.44
C ARG A 49 -11.85 -1.37 5.49
N ASP A 50 -12.85 -0.52 5.66
CA ASP A 50 -14.06 -0.57 4.83
C ASP A 50 -13.77 -0.20 3.36
N LEU A 51 -12.83 0.72 3.14
CA LEU A 51 -12.36 1.02 1.79
C LEU A 51 -11.65 -0.17 1.14
N CYS A 52 -10.75 -0.83 1.86
CA CYS A 52 -10.07 -2.02 1.38
C CYS A 52 -11.07 -3.12 1.00
N HIS A 53 -12.06 -3.41 1.86
CA HIS A 53 -13.10 -4.40 1.55
C HIS A 53 -13.93 -4.07 0.29
N ARG A 54 -14.14 -2.78 -0.03
CA ARG A 54 -14.88 -2.38 -1.23
C ARG A 54 -14.04 -2.44 -2.49
N SER A 55 -12.76 -2.08 -2.40
CA SER A 55 -11.91 -1.85 -3.58
C SER A 55 -10.96 -3.00 -3.88
N VAL A 56 -10.39 -3.65 -2.86
CA VAL A 56 -9.36 -4.68 -3.03
C VAL A 56 -9.99 -6.01 -3.47
N LEU A 57 -9.28 -6.76 -4.30
CA LEU A 57 -9.67 -8.12 -4.68
C LEU A 57 -9.78 -9.00 -3.44
N MET A 58 -10.90 -9.72 -3.30
CA MET A 58 -11.18 -10.56 -2.12
C MET A 58 -10.09 -11.59 -1.82
N VAL A 59 -9.35 -12.05 -2.83
CA VAL A 59 -8.20 -12.96 -2.63
C VAL A 59 -7.16 -12.32 -1.71
N PHE A 60 -6.85 -11.04 -1.87
CA PHE A 60 -5.88 -10.33 -1.02
C PHE A 60 -6.44 -9.93 0.35
N MET A 61 -7.72 -10.21 0.62
CA MET A 61 -8.33 -10.07 1.94
C MET A 61 -8.43 -11.40 2.71
N SER A 62 -8.05 -12.52 2.08
CA SER A 62 -8.07 -13.86 2.69
C SER A 62 -6.86 -14.08 3.61
N ASP A 63 -7.02 -14.93 4.63
CA ASP A 63 -5.94 -15.29 5.54
C ASP A 63 -4.73 -15.88 4.79
N GLU A 64 -4.96 -16.61 3.70
CA GLU A 64 -3.93 -17.31 2.92
C GLU A 64 -3.07 -16.36 2.09
N TYR A 65 -3.65 -15.26 1.59
CA TYR A 65 -2.99 -14.38 0.61
C TYR A 65 -2.89 -12.91 1.04
N ARG A 66 -3.39 -12.52 2.22
CA ARG A 66 -3.31 -11.14 2.73
C ARG A 66 -1.88 -10.63 2.81
N ALA A 67 -0.99 -11.38 3.45
CA ALA A 67 0.43 -11.01 3.57
C ALA A 67 1.11 -10.83 2.20
N PHE A 68 0.74 -11.65 1.21
CA PHE A 68 1.23 -11.50 -0.16
C PHE A 68 0.70 -10.22 -0.83
N GLY A 69 -0.59 -9.92 -0.67
CA GLY A 69 -1.21 -8.68 -1.16
C GLY A 69 -0.56 -7.42 -0.56
N ASP A 70 -0.34 -7.42 0.75
CA ASP A 70 0.36 -6.34 1.46
C ASP A 70 1.80 -6.18 0.96
N GLY A 71 2.52 -7.30 0.76
CA GLY A 71 3.86 -7.30 0.17
C GLY A 71 3.87 -6.69 -1.24
N LEU A 72 2.89 -7.03 -2.07
CA LEU A 72 2.75 -6.49 -3.42
C LEU A 72 2.49 -4.97 -3.40
N PHE A 73 1.58 -4.50 -2.54
CA PHE A 73 1.35 -3.07 -2.32
C PHE A 73 2.66 -2.34 -1.93
N LEU A 74 3.38 -2.88 -0.96
CA LEU A 74 4.63 -2.30 -0.45
C LEU A 74 5.76 -2.30 -1.48
N ALA A 75 5.82 -3.31 -2.36
CA ALA A 75 6.79 -3.39 -3.44
C ALA A 75 6.54 -2.32 -4.51
N LEU A 76 5.28 -2.14 -4.91
CA LEU A 76 4.88 -1.11 -5.88
C LEU A 76 5.08 0.31 -5.32
N ALA A 77 4.76 0.50 -4.04
CA ALA A 77 4.98 1.78 -3.36
C ALA A 77 6.47 2.12 -3.26
N GLU A 78 7.33 1.18 -2.86
CA GLU A 78 8.78 1.42 -2.83
C GLU A 78 9.33 1.77 -4.21
N THR A 79 8.97 0.98 -5.23
CA THR A 79 9.43 1.25 -6.60
C THR A 79 9.04 2.66 -7.01
N THR A 80 7.82 3.08 -6.69
CA THR A 80 7.34 4.43 -6.95
C THR A 80 8.17 5.48 -6.21
N MET A 81 8.42 5.29 -4.91
CA MET A 81 9.23 6.20 -4.09
C MET A 81 10.66 6.31 -4.60
N ASP A 82 11.29 5.18 -4.95
CA ASP A 82 12.67 5.14 -5.41
C ASP A 82 12.87 5.95 -6.70
N PHE A 83 11.97 5.82 -7.67
CA PHE A 83 12.03 6.59 -8.91
C PHE A 83 11.66 8.06 -8.70
N ALA A 84 10.63 8.35 -7.89
CA ALA A 84 10.25 9.72 -7.55
C ALA A 84 11.37 10.47 -6.81
N ALA A 85 12.12 9.79 -5.93
CA ALA A 85 13.25 10.37 -5.22
C ALA A 85 14.47 10.62 -6.11
N ARG A 86 14.71 9.75 -7.10
CA ARG A 86 15.83 9.88 -8.06
C ARG A 86 15.62 10.99 -9.09
N ASP A 87 14.36 11.25 -9.45
CA ASP A 87 14.00 12.29 -10.42
C ASP A 87 12.81 13.12 -9.91
N PRO A 88 13.08 14.13 -9.06
CA PRO A 88 12.03 14.97 -8.48
C PRO A 88 11.21 15.75 -9.52
N ALA A 89 11.78 16.05 -10.69
CA ALA A 89 11.08 16.77 -11.76
C ALA A 89 9.93 15.92 -12.35
N ARG A 90 10.08 14.59 -12.37
CA ARG A 90 9.05 13.63 -12.82
C ARG A 90 8.37 12.88 -11.68
N ALA A 91 8.59 13.27 -10.43
CA ALA A 91 8.03 12.58 -9.27
C ALA A 91 6.50 12.42 -9.36
N GLY A 92 5.79 13.46 -9.81
CA GLY A 92 4.34 13.40 -9.99
C GLY A 92 3.89 12.33 -11.00
N GLU A 93 4.65 12.14 -12.08
CA GLU A 93 4.38 11.11 -13.09
C GLU A 93 4.59 9.70 -12.52
N TYR A 94 5.70 9.49 -11.80
CA TYR A 94 5.96 8.21 -11.15
C TYR A 94 4.89 7.87 -10.12
N ILE A 95 4.47 8.84 -9.28
CA ILE A 95 3.40 8.66 -8.30
C ILE A 95 2.08 8.29 -8.98
N ALA A 96 1.76 8.96 -10.10
CA ALA A 96 0.56 8.69 -10.87
C ALA A 96 0.58 7.29 -11.50
N LEU A 97 1.66 6.91 -12.18
CA LEU A 97 1.80 5.60 -12.81
C LEU A 97 1.86 4.46 -11.78
N GLY A 98 2.53 4.70 -10.65
CA GLY A 98 2.56 3.75 -9.53
C GLY A 98 1.16 3.46 -8.97
N PHE A 99 0.31 4.49 -8.87
CA PHE A 99 -1.10 4.31 -8.50
C PHE A 99 -1.83 3.41 -9.51
N GLU A 100 -1.71 3.69 -10.81
CA GLU A 100 -2.40 2.91 -11.85
C GLU A 100 -1.95 1.44 -11.84
N ALA A 101 -0.66 1.19 -11.68
CA ALA A 101 -0.11 -0.16 -11.57
C ALA A 101 -0.65 -0.89 -10.33
N MET A 102 -0.62 -0.24 -9.17
CA MET A 102 -1.18 -0.76 -7.92
C MET A 102 -2.67 -1.05 -8.03
N TRP A 103 -3.43 -0.11 -8.61
CA TRP A 103 -4.87 -0.23 -8.77
C TRP A 103 -5.22 -1.47 -9.60
N ARG A 104 -4.60 -1.62 -10.78
CA ARG A 104 -4.81 -2.78 -11.66
C ARG A 104 -4.40 -4.10 -11.04
N ALA A 105 -3.34 -4.09 -10.22
CA ALA A 105 -2.83 -5.30 -9.59
C ALA A 105 -3.70 -5.78 -8.43
N LEU A 106 -4.26 -4.86 -7.63
CA LEU A 106 -4.84 -5.17 -6.33
C LEU A 106 -6.35 -5.01 -6.25
N THR A 107 -6.98 -4.32 -7.19
CA THR A 107 -8.39 -3.91 -7.06
C THR A 107 -9.30 -4.53 -8.10
N ARG A 108 -10.60 -4.53 -7.80
CA ARG A 108 -11.63 -4.96 -8.75
C ARG A 108 -11.77 -3.91 -9.84
N GLU A 109 -11.66 -4.30 -11.11
CA GLU A 109 -12.19 -3.48 -12.19
C GLU A 109 -13.71 -3.43 -12.06
N GLU A 110 -14.30 -2.23 -12.02
CA GLU A 110 -15.73 -2.09 -12.29
C GLU A 110 -15.93 -2.51 -13.76
N GLN A 111 -16.58 -3.66 -13.98
CA GLN A 111 -17.07 -4.06 -15.30
C GLN A 111 -18.23 -3.17 -15.73
#